data_AF-A0A9X8H8F9-F1
#
_entry.id   AF-A0A9X8H8F9-F1
#
_cell.length_a   1.000
_cell.length_b   1.000
_cell.length_c   1.000
_cell.angle_alpha   90.00
_cell.angle_beta   90.00
_cell.angle_gamma   90.00
#
_symmetry.space_group_name_H-M   'P 1'
#
loop_
_entity.id
_entity.type
_entity.pdbx_description
1 polymer ?
#
loop_
_entity_poly.entity_id
_entity_poly.type
_entity_poly.pdbx_seq_one_letter_code
_entity_poly.pdbx_strand_id
1 'polypeptide(L)'
;MEKARTPSSKAKSATKPNTSDNDFDYIGAYYSGEDSVRDDVQDMLRLIVASKREQGEDVNWEEWASQLEHSILSLLPSQYVESPFPEVFSDVANTLGDAEEDCSMETFVRAVRAGTMYVTICLSLYISLRHPSMWEHDDDVSPVLQHYLPEIKQLWAQRRMKKNQTFEFMEGAIPGIAAVVCLGYADG
;
A
#
# COMPACT_ATOMS: atom_id res chain seq x y z
N MET A 1 -22.00 15.35 65.27
CA MET A 1 -22.18 13.88 65.44
C MET A 1 -23.49 13.55 64.72
N GLU A 2 -23.64 12.66 63.74
CA GLU A 2 -22.84 11.66 63.01
C GLU A 2 -23.50 11.49 61.61
N LYS A 3 -22.76 11.68 60.51
CA LYS A 3 -22.44 10.70 59.44
C LYS A 3 -23.47 9.57 59.15
N ALA A 4 -24.10 9.64 57.97
CA ALA A 4 -24.51 8.49 57.16
C ALA A 4 -24.15 8.80 55.68
N ARG A 5 -23.00 8.35 55.19
CA ARG A 5 -22.77 7.20 54.27
C ARG A 5 -23.39 7.37 52.86
N THR A 6 -22.47 7.66 51.94
CA THR A 6 -22.47 7.73 50.47
C THR A 6 -23.25 6.65 49.69
N PRO A 7 -23.79 7.00 48.50
CA PRO A 7 -23.84 6.08 47.37
C PRO A 7 -22.60 6.26 46.48
N SER A 8 -21.83 5.18 46.36
CA SER A 8 -20.75 5.02 45.38
C SER A 8 -21.37 4.80 44.00
N SER A 9 -21.44 5.86 43.19
CA SER A 9 -21.58 5.74 41.74
C SER A 9 -20.28 6.16 41.09
N LYS A 10 -19.28 5.26 41.10
CA LYS A 10 -18.26 5.28 40.05
C LYS A 10 -18.88 4.65 38.82
N ALA A 11 -19.76 5.39 38.15
CA ALA A 11 -19.95 5.20 36.73
C ALA A 11 -18.56 5.38 36.12
N LYS A 12 -17.95 4.26 35.69
CA LYS A 12 -16.78 4.29 34.83
C LYS A 12 -17.21 5.18 33.66
N SER A 13 -16.69 6.40 33.64
CA SER A 13 -16.75 7.27 32.48
C SER A 13 -16.29 6.39 31.34
N ALA A 14 -17.24 6.05 30.45
CA ALA A 14 -16.92 5.47 29.18
C ALA A 14 -15.99 6.47 28.53
N THR A 15 -14.68 6.22 28.63
CA THR A 15 -13.69 6.88 27.82
C THR A 15 -14.18 6.65 26.41
N LYS A 16 -14.74 7.71 25.82
CA LYS A 16 -15.06 7.74 24.40
C LYS A 16 -13.82 7.20 23.67
N PRO A 17 -13.96 6.34 22.65
CA PRO A 17 -12.81 6.04 21.81
C PRO A 17 -12.23 7.39 21.36
N ASN A 18 -10.93 7.59 21.57
CA ASN A 18 -10.20 8.74 21.07
C ASN A 18 -10.27 8.71 19.54
N THR A 19 -11.36 9.23 18.97
CA THR A 19 -11.49 9.57 17.56
C THR A 19 -10.95 10.98 17.37
N SER A 20 -9.61 11.12 17.26
CA SER A 20 -8.96 12.27 16.59
C SER A 20 -7.43 12.15 16.53
N ASP A 21 -6.90 11.08 15.93
CA ASP A 21 -5.55 11.03 15.32
C ASP A 21 -5.68 10.62 13.82
N ASN A 22 -6.76 11.09 13.20
CA ASN A 22 -7.26 10.62 11.91
C ASN A 22 -7.10 11.68 10.81
N ASP A 23 -5.90 12.25 10.67
CA ASP A 23 -5.69 13.45 9.85
C ASP A 23 -5.26 13.21 8.40
N PHE A 24 -5.08 11.95 7.97
CA PHE A 24 -4.76 11.65 6.56
C PHE A 24 -5.80 10.73 5.94
N ASP A 25 -6.42 11.21 4.86
CA ASP A 25 -7.42 10.49 4.09
C ASP A 25 -6.74 9.61 3.02
N TYR A 26 -6.43 8.38 3.38
CA TYR A 26 -5.82 7.40 2.47
C TYR A 26 -6.73 7.02 1.30
N ILE A 27 -8.05 7.04 1.49
CA ILE A 27 -9.02 6.70 0.43
C ILE A 27 -9.07 7.85 -0.58
N GLY A 28 -9.17 9.10 -0.09
CA GLY A 28 -9.06 10.28 -0.94
C GLY A 28 -7.72 10.31 -1.69
N ALA A 29 -6.61 10.01 -1.01
CA ALA A 29 -5.27 9.96 -1.60
C ALA A 29 -5.15 8.90 -2.71
N TYR A 30 -5.81 7.75 -2.56
CA TYR A 30 -5.88 6.73 -3.61
C TYR A 30 -6.52 7.28 -4.90
N TYR A 31 -7.74 7.82 -4.79
CA TYR A 31 -8.49 8.28 -5.96
C TYR A 31 -7.89 9.56 -6.57
N SER A 32 -7.29 10.44 -5.78
CA SER A 32 -6.56 11.60 -6.32
C SER A 32 -5.21 11.23 -6.92
N GLY A 33 -4.55 10.23 -6.32
CA GLY A 33 -3.22 9.79 -6.69
C GLY A 33 -3.19 9.05 -8.02
N GLU A 34 -4.24 8.26 -8.33
CA GLU A 34 -4.36 7.51 -9.59
C GLU A 34 -4.13 8.36 -10.86
N ASP A 35 -4.59 9.62 -10.87
CA ASP A 35 -4.37 10.51 -12.01
C ASP A 35 -2.95 11.10 -12.02
N SER A 36 -2.40 11.39 -10.84
CA SER A 36 -1.07 12.00 -10.70
C SER A 36 0.07 11.05 -11.08
N VAL A 37 -0.10 9.75 -10.84
CA VAL A 37 0.96 8.73 -11.04
C VAL A 37 0.83 8.00 -12.38
N ARG A 38 -0.18 8.36 -13.17
CA ARG A 38 -0.50 7.69 -14.44
C ARG A 38 0.70 7.67 -15.37
N ASP A 39 1.36 8.80 -15.53
CA ASP A 39 2.45 8.95 -16.49
C ASP A 39 3.70 8.18 -16.01
N ASP A 40 4.00 8.22 -14.70
CA ASP A 40 5.12 7.47 -14.10
C ASP A 40 4.97 5.95 -14.26
N VAL A 41 3.78 5.42 -13.93
CA VAL A 41 3.49 3.98 -14.08
C VAL A 41 3.51 3.58 -15.55
N GLN A 42 2.91 4.40 -16.43
CA GLN A 42 2.88 4.12 -17.86
C GLN A 42 4.30 4.10 -18.47
N ASP A 43 5.15 5.04 -18.08
CA ASP A 43 6.53 5.11 -18.56
C ASP A 43 7.37 3.95 -18.02
N MET A 44 7.17 3.56 -16.76
CA MET A 44 7.81 2.36 -16.20
C MET A 44 7.43 1.10 -16.98
N LEU A 45 6.14 0.90 -17.27
CA LEU A 45 5.69 -0.25 -18.06
C LEU A 45 6.25 -0.23 -19.48
N ARG A 46 6.34 0.94 -20.12
CA ARG A 46 6.97 1.06 -21.44
C ARG A 46 8.44 0.66 -21.41
N LEU A 47 9.18 1.07 -20.38
CA LEU A 47 10.58 0.69 -20.19
C LEU A 47 10.73 -0.84 -20.01
N ILE A 48 9.87 -1.43 -19.17
CA ILE A 48 9.85 -2.88 -18.93
C ILE A 48 9.57 -3.65 -20.23
N VAL A 49 8.51 -3.26 -20.96
CA VAL A 49 8.12 -3.89 -22.23
C VAL A 49 9.21 -3.73 -23.27
N ALA A 50 9.84 -2.56 -23.37
CA ALA A 50 10.96 -2.33 -24.29
C ALA A 50 12.15 -3.24 -23.96
N SER A 51 12.54 -3.33 -22.69
CA SER A 51 13.62 -4.20 -22.21
C SER A 51 13.34 -5.68 -22.52
N LYS A 52 12.11 -6.15 -22.27
CA LYS A 52 11.69 -7.52 -22.60
C LYS A 52 11.81 -7.82 -24.10
N ARG A 53 11.35 -6.88 -24.95
CA ARG A 53 11.48 -7.01 -26.40
C ARG A 53 12.93 -7.00 -26.88
N GLU A 54 13.80 -6.20 -26.27
CA GLU A 54 15.24 -6.20 -26.57
C GLU A 54 15.91 -7.53 -26.21
N GLN A 55 15.40 -8.23 -25.20
CA GLN A 55 15.82 -9.58 -24.81
C GLN A 55 15.23 -10.69 -25.70
N GLY A 56 14.34 -10.34 -26.65
CA GLY A 56 13.67 -11.29 -27.53
C GLY A 56 12.49 -12.01 -26.87
N GLU A 57 11.97 -11.47 -25.77
CA GLU A 57 10.79 -11.98 -25.08
C GLU A 57 9.53 -11.25 -25.57
N ASP A 58 8.50 -12.02 -25.95
CA ASP A 58 7.18 -11.47 -26.26
C ASP A 58 6.36 -11.29 -24.97
N VAL A 59 5.66 -10.17 -24.87
CA VAL A 59 4.81 -9.88 -23.71
C VAL A 59 3.49 -10.64 -23.86
N ASN A 60 3.28 -11.61 -22.98
CA ASN A 60 2.02 -12.33 -22.86
C ASN A 60 1.11 -11.64 -21.82
N TRP A 61 0.21 -10.77 -22.31
CA TRP A 61 -0.67 -9.98 -21.44
C TRP A 61 -1.64 -10.83 -20.62
N GLU A 62 -2.09 -11.97 -21.13
CA GLU A 62 -2.96 -12.90 -20.40
C GLU A 62 -2.23 -13.46 -19.17
N GLU A 63 -1.03 -13.98 -19.39
CA GLU A 63 -0.19 -14.51 -18.30
C GLU A 63 0.17 -13.43 -17.29
N TRP A 64 0.56 -12.25 -17.77
CA TRP A 64 0.93 -11.13 -16.88
C TRP A 64 -0.28 -10.65 -16.07
N ALA A 65 -1.45 -10.49 -16.69
CA ALA A 65 -2.67 -10.07 -16.00
C ALA A 65 -3.07 -11.06 -14.90
N SER A 66 -3.01 -12.37 -15.19
CA SER A 66 -3.35 -13.44 -14.24
C SER A 66 -2.46 -13.49 -12.98
N GLN A 67 -1.31 -12.82 -13.00
CA GLN A 67 -0.36 -12.78 -11.88
C GLN A 67 -0.48 -11.49 -11.06
N LEU A 68 -1.24 -10.49 -11.51
CA LEU A 68 -1.28 -9.18 -10.86
C LEU A 68 -1.81 -9.23 -9.44
N GLU A 69 -2.91 -9.95 -9.20
CA GLU A 69 -3.50 -10.05 -7.86
C GLU A 69 -2.49 -10.65 -6.88
N HIS A 70 -1.87 -11.77 -7.26
CA HIS A 70 -0.85 -12.40 -6.44
C HIS A 70 0.34 -11.48 -6.18
N SER A 71 0.82 -10.78 -7.23
CA SER A 71 1.93 -9.85 -7.14
C SER A 71 1.62 -8.73 -6.16
N ILE A 72 0.44 -8.09 -6.27
CA ILE A 72 -0.01 -7.03 -5.37
C ILE A 72 -0.08 -7.53 -3.93
N LEU A 73 -0.74 -8.67 -3.69
CA LEU A 73 -0.91 -9.23 -2.34
C LEU A 73 0.42 -9.61 -1.69
N SER A 74 1.39 -10.09 -2.47
CA SER A 74 2.73 -10.46 -1.98
C SER A 74 3.54 -9.28 -1.44
N LEU A 75 3.20 -8.04 -1.82
CA LEU A 75 3.87 -6.83 -1.35
C LEU A 75 3.23 -6.26 -0.09
N LEU A 76 2.07 -6.76 0.32
CA LEU A 76 1.37 -6.24 1.48
C LEU A 76 1.89 -6.87 2.77
N PRO A 77 1.83 -6.15 3.91
CA PRO A 77 2.12 -6.72 5.21
C PRO A 77 1.27 -7.96 5.46
N SER A 78 1.88 -9.05 5.92
CA SER A 78 1.19 -10.32 6.20
C SER A 78 -0.02 -10.19 7.16
N GLN A 79 -0.08 -9.11 7.95
CA GLN A 79 -1.21 -8.83 8.84
C GLN A 79 -2.45 -8.27 8.10
N TYR A 80 -2.34 -7.91 6.82
CA TYR A 80 -3.44 -7.43 5.97
C TYR A 80 -4.10 -8.57 5.18
N VAL A 81 -4.29 -9.73 5.82
CA VAL A 81 -5.14 -10.81 5.28
C VAL A 81 -6.54 -10.28 4.94
N GLU A 82 -7.06 -9.42 5.81
CA GLU A 82 -8.19 -8.55 5.50
C GLU A 82 -7.64 -7.16 5.17
N SER A 83 -8.06 -6.62 4.02
CA SER A 83 -7.64 -5.29 3.58
C SER A 83 -7.99 -4.22 4.63
N PRO A 84 -7.08 -3.30 4.96
CA PRO A 84 -7.41 -2.13 5.77
C PRO A 84 -8.33 -1.13 5.04
N PHE A 85 -8.49 -1.28 3.72
CA PHE A 85 -9.33 -0.45 2.84
C PHE A 85 -10.19 -1.32 1.92
N PRO A 86 -11.22 -2.01 2.45
CA PRO A 86 -11.97 -3.03 1.70
C PRO A 86 -12.69 -2.49 0.46
N GLU A 87 -13.17 -1.25 0.51
CA GLU A 87 -13.83 -0.58 -0.64
C GLU A 87 -12.83 -0.36 -1.78
N VAL A 88 -11.65 0.18 -1.47
CA VAL A 88 -10.56 0.37 -2.44
C VAL A 88 -10.09 -0.97 -3.00
N PHE A 89 -9.93 -1.98 -2.15
CA PHE A 89 -9.51 -3.30 -2.60
C PHE A 89 -10.53 -3.94 -3.56
N SER A 90 -11.84 -3.72 -3.33
CA SER A 90 -12.88 -4.17 -4.26
C SER A 90 -12.76 -3.49 -5.62
N ASP A 91 -12.47 -2.19 -5.66
CA ASP A 91 -12.28 -1.45 -6.92
C ASP A 91 -11.02 -1.91 -7.67
N VAL A 92 -9.94 -2.17 -6.92
CA VAL A 92 -8.71 -2.77 -7.48
C VAL A 92 -9.03 -4.14 -8.08
N ALA A 93 -9.71 -5.02 -7.35
CA ALA A 93 -10.08 -6.35 -7.83
C ALA A 93 -10.93 -6.30 -9.11
N ASN A 94 -11.88 -5.37 -9.22
CA ASN A 94 -12.63 -5.16 -10.45
C ASN A 94 -11.71 -4.73 -11.61
N THR A 95 -10.76 -3.83 -11.36
CA THR A 95 -9.80 -3.37 -12.37
C THR A 95 -8.83 -4.49 -12.80
N LEU A 96 -8.46 -5.38 -11.89
CA LEU A 96 -7.68 -6.57 -12.21
C LEU A 96 -8.48 -7.54 -13.10
N GLY A 97 -9.76 -7.77 -12.76
CA GLY A 97 -10.67 -8.56 -13.57
C GLY A 97 -10.80 -8.04 -15.01
N ASP A 98 -10.95 -6.73 -15.19
CA ASP A 98 -10.97 -6.10 -16.53
C ASP A 98 -9.66 -6.39 -17.31
N ALA A 99 -8.50 -6.43 -16.63
CA ALA A 99 -7.22 -6.73 -17.26
C ALA A 99 -7.09 -8.21 -17.66
N GLU A 100 -7.59 -9.12 -16.83
CA GLU A 100 -7.64 -10.56 -17.14
C GLU A 100 -8.60 -10.87 -18.28
N GLU A 101 -9.72 -10.14 -18.39
CA GLU A 101 -10.70 -10.33 -19.47
C GLU A 101 -10.21 -9.79 -20.81
N ASP A 102 -9.70 -8.55 -20.84
CA ASP A 102 -9.32 -7.88 -22.10
C ASP A 102 -7.90 -8.22 -22.58
N CYS A 103 -7.01 -8.68 -21.69
CA CYS A 103 -5.64 -9.10 -22.00
C CYS A 103 -4.88 -8.08 -22.87
N SER A 104 -4.98 -6.79 -22.53
CA SER A 104 -4.41 -5.70 -23.33
C SER A 104 -3.42 -4.86 -22.52
N MET A 105 -2.50 -4.18 -23.20
CA MET A 105 -1.58 -3.23 -22.55
C MET A 105 -2.36 -2.13 -21.79
N GLU A 106 -3.47 -1.66 -22.33
CA GLU A 106 -4.24 -0.56 -21.74
C GLU A 106 -4.87 -0.97 -20.41
N THR A 107 -5.57 -2.09 -20.39
CA THR A 107 -6.19 -2.62 -19.17
C THR A 107 -5.14 -3.09 -18.16
N PHE A 108 -4.04 -3.68 -18.63
CA PHE A 108 -2.90 -4.03 -17.77
C PHE A 108 -2.27 -2.80 -17.10
N VAL A 109 -2.01 -1.71 -17.84
CA VAL A 109 -1.47 -0.46 -17.27
C VAL A 109 -2.41 0.09 -16.19
N ARG A 110 -3.72 0.09 -16.45
CA ARG A 110 -4.72 0.55 -15.49
C ARG A 110 -4.73 -0.30 -14.22
N ALA A 111 -4.65 -1.61 -14.37
CA ALA A 111 -4.58 -2.58 -13.28
C ALA A 111 -3.31 -2.40 -12.43
N VAL A 112 -2.13 -2.28 -13.05
CA VAL A 112 -0.87 -2.02 -12.33
C VAL A 112 -0.94 -0.69 -11.58
N ARG A 113 -1.51 0.35 -12.18
CA ARG A 113 -1.66 1.65 -11.53
C ARG A 113 -2.54 1.56 -10.28
N ALA A 114 -3.71 0.94 -10.39
CA ALA A 114 -4.61 0.71 -9.26
C ALA A 114 -3.93 -0.12 -8.15
N GLY A 115 -3.31 -1.23 -8.53
CA GLY A 115 -2.56 -2.09 -7.61
C GLY A 115 -1.42 -1.36 -6.90
N THR A 116 -0.62 -0.60 -7.64
CA THR A 116 0.52 0.17 -7.10
C THR A 116 0.06 1.23 -6.11
N MET A 117 -1.00 1.99 -6.44
CA MET A 117 -1.58 2.98 -5.53
C MET A 117 -2.12 2.31 -4.26
N TYR A 118 -2.78 1.16 -4.40
CA TYR A 118 -3.30 0.41 -3.28
C TYR A 118 -2.18 -0.13 -2.35
N VAL A 119 -1.11 -0.69 -2.92
CA VAL A 119 0.10 -1.09 -2.15
C VAL A 119 0.69 0.13 -1.43
N THR A 120 0.80 1.26 -2.13
CA THR A 120 1.36 2.52 -1.58
C THR A 120 0.60 3.00 -0.34
N ILE A 121 -0.73 3.08 -0.40
CA ILE A 121 -1.53 3.51 0.76
C ILE A 121 -1.47 2.49 1.90
N CYS A 122 -1.41 1.20 1.60
CA CYS A 122 -1.33 0.14 2.62
C CYS A 122 0.02 0.18 3.34
N LEU A 123 1.12 0.27 2.59
CA LEU A 123 2.46 0.37 3.17
C LEU A 123 2.63 1.66 3.96
N SER A 124 2.14 2.79 3.45
CA SER A 124 2.15 4.05 4.19
C SER A 124 1.38 3.96 5.50
N LEU A 125 0.17 3.39 5.49
CA LEU A 125 -0.60 3.15 6.71
C LEU A 125 0.19 2.26 7.68
N TYR A 126 0.77 1.17 7.19
CA TYR A 126 1.54 0.24 8.02
C TYR A 126 2.72 0.93 8.70
N ILE A 127 3.53 1.64 7.91
CA ILE A 127 4.66 2.44 8.41
C ILE A 127 4.17 3.50 9.39
N SER A 128 2.98 4.09 9.21
CA SER A 128 2.46 5.10 10.12
C SER A 128 2.03 4.56 11.49
N LEU A 129 1.70 3.26 11.57
CA LEU A 129 1.16 2.62 12.77
C LEU A 129 2.17 1.74 13.51
N ARG A 130 3.20 1.25 12.83
CA ARG A 130 4.11 0.22 13.33
C ARG A 130 5.56 0.70 13.31
N HIS A 131 6.15 0.93 14.48
CA HIS A 131 7.57 1.26 14.60
C HIS A 131 8.44 0.16 13.96
N PRO A 132 9.53 0.51 13.23
CA PRO A 132 10.29 -0.47 12.44
C PRO A 132 10.90 -1.60 13.27
N SER A 133 11.22 -1.32 14.53
CA SER A 133 11.74 -2.34 15.46
C SER A 133 10.77 -3.50 15.73
N MET A 134 9.50 -3.40 15.32
CA MET A 134 8.54 -4.50 15.47
C MET A 134 8.61 -5.51 14.33
N TRP A 135 9.20 -5.16 13.20
CA TRP A 135 9.21 -5.98 11.98
C TRP A 135 10.58 -6.00 11.27
N GLU A 136 11.59 -5.30 11.78
CA GLU A 136 12.95 -5.25 11.20
C GLU A 136 13.67 -6.61 11.16
N HIS A 137 13.17 -7.60 11.89
CA HIS A 137 13.67 -8.98 11.93
C HIS A 137 12.60 -9.98 11.50
N ASP A 138 11.52 -9.47 10.88
CA ASP A 138 10.44 -10.28 10.34
C ASP A 138 10.68 -10.46 8.84
N ASP A 139 11.14 -11.66 8.47
CA ASP A 139 11.40 -12.02 7.07
C ASP A 139 10.09 -12.09 6.25
N ASP A 140 8.93 -12.18 6.92
CA ASP A 140 7.61 -12.37 6.30
C ASP A 140 6.79 -11.07 6.19
N VAL A 141 7.36 -9.89 6.48
CA VAL A 141 6.58 -8.64 6.51
C VAL A 141 6.16 -8.16 5.12
N SER A 142 7.08 -7.62 4.33
CA SER A 142 6.89 -7.18 2.94
C SER A 142 8.28 -6.86 2.39
N PRO A 143 8.63 -7.33 1.18
CA PRO A 143 9.95 -7.07 0.62
C PRO A 143 10.19 -5.57 0.38
N VAL A 144 9.14 -4.79 0.08
CA VAL A 144 9.24 -3.33 -0.07
C VAL A 144 9.56 -2.65 1.26
N LEU A 145 8.94 -3.10 2.37
CA LEU A 145 9.26 -2.57 3.70
C LEU A 145 10.69 -2.89 4.13
N GLN A 146 11.18 -4.09 3.80
CA GLN A 146 12.57 -4.47 4.05
C GLN A 146 13.55 -3.64 3.22
N HIS A 147 13.24 -3.42 1.93
CA HIS A 147 14.05 -2.58 1.03
C HIS A 147 14.28 -1.18 1.61
N TYR A 148 13.20 -0.54 2.03
CA TYR A 148 13.19 0.84 2.52
C TYR A 148 13.38 0.95 4.04
N LEU A 149 13.74 -0.13 4.72
CA LEU A 149 13.90 -0.15 6.17
C LEU A 149 14.86 0.95 6.70
N PRO A 150 16.02 1.22 6.07
CA PRO A 150 16.91 2.30 6.52
C PRO A 150 16.25 3.69 6.48
N GLU A 151 15.57 4.03 5.39
CA GLU A 151 14.86 5.29 5.17
C GLU A 151 13.68 5.42 6.13
N ILE A 152 12.93 4.34 6.31
CA ILE A 152 11.80 4.27 7.24
C ILE A 152 12.30 4.49 8.68
N LYS A 153 13.41 3.89 9.09
CA LYS A 153 14.04 4.16 10.41
C LYS A 153 14.42 5.63 10.58
N GLN A 154 14.95 6.26 9.53
CA GLN A 154 15.27 7.69 9.56
C GLN A 154 14.01 8.56 9.68
N LEU A 155 12.93 8.19 8.98
CA LEU A 155 11.63 8.85 9.08
C LEU A 155 11.08 8.77 10.51
N TRP A 156 11.17 7.60 11.14
CA TRP A 156 10.73 7.37 12.52
C TRP A 156 11.63 8.03 13.59
N ALA A 157 12.91 8.30 13.28
CA ALA A 157 13.80 9.04 14.17
C ALA A 157 13.38 10.52 14.34
N GLN A 158 12.56 11.04 13.42
CA GLN A 158 11.99 12.38 13.54
C GLN A 158 10.93 12.40 14.63
N ARG A 159 11.03 13.37 15.57
CA ARG A 159 10.08 13.49 16.70
C ARG A 159 8.69 13.86 16.17
N ARG A 160 7.82 12.85 15.99
CA ARG A 160 6.42 12.88 15.52
C ARG A 160 6.27 12.67 14.01
N MET A 161 6.44 11.43 13.58
CA MET A 161 6.05 11.01 12.24
C MET A 161 4.52 11.15 12.08
N LYS A 162 4.12 11.70 10.93
CA LYS A 162 2.71 11.87 10.54
C LYS A 162 2.37 10.97 9.36
N LYS A 163 1.12 10.52 9.28
CA LYS A 163 0.56 9.72 8.18
C LYS A 163 0.79 10.34 6.79
N ASN A 164 0.74 11.67 6.67
CA ASN A 164 1.04 12.33 5.39
C ASN A 164 2.51 12.17 4.98
N GLN A 165 3.44 12.17 5.93
CA GLN A 165 4.88 12.01 5.64
C GLN A 165 5.21 10.59 5.21
N THR A 166 4.56 9.59 5.79
CA THR A 166 4.71 8.21 5.32
C THR A 166 4.10 8.03 3.94
N PHE A 167 3.02 8.76 3.63
CA PHE A 167 2.42 8.74 2.30
C PHE A 167 3.33 9.41 1.28
N GLU A 168 3.79 10.64 1.51
CA GLU A 168 4.74 11.36 0.65
C GLU A 168 6.01 10.52 0.37
N PHE A 169 6.50 9.81 1.40
CA PHE A 169 7.62 8.88 1.23
C PHE A 169 7.29 7.72 0.29
N MET A 170 6.17 7.02 0.52
CA MET A 170 5.78 5.88 -0.30
C MET A 170 5.32 6.28 -1.71
N GLU A 171 4.75 7.47 -1.87
CA GLU A 171 4.39 8.04 -3.17
C GLU A 171 5.62 8.20 -4.06
N GLY A 172 6.76 8.63 -3.49
CA GLY A 172 8.04 8.65 -4.20
C GLY A 172 8.57 7.27 -4.63
N ALA A 173 8.07 6.18 -4.02
CA ALA A 173 8.46 4.81 -4.36
C ALA A 173 7.57 4.16 -5.43
N ILE A 174 6.51 4.84 -5.89
CA ILE A 174 5.52 4.31 -6.84
C ILE A 174 6.12 3.70 -8.11
N PRO A 175 7.10 4.34 -8.81
CA PRO A 175 7.69 3.74 -10.00
C PRO A 175 8.37 2.39 -9.71
N GLY A 176 9.05 2.28 -8.56
CA GLY A 176 9.69 1.03 -8.13
C GLY A 176 8.65 -0.03 -7.73
N ILE A 177 7.59 0.35 -7.02
CA ILE A 177 6.50 -0.58 -6.69
C ILE A 177 5.82 -1.09 -7.96
N ALA A 178 5.58 -0.22 -8.95
CA ALA A 178 5.01 -0.63 -10.24
C ALA A 178 5.92 -1.64 -10.96
N ALA A 179 7.24 -1.43 -10.95
CA ALA A 179 8.19 -2.38 -11.52
C ALA A 179 8.13 -3.74 -10.81
N VAL A 180 8.12 -3.73 -9.47
CA VAL A 180 8.00 -4.94 -8.65
C VAL A 180 6.65 -5.65 -8.86
N VAL A 181 5.54 -4.94 -9.05
CA VAL A 181 4.24 -5.54 -9.38
C VAL A 181 4.28 -6.23 -10.74
N CYS A 182 5.03 -5.70 -11.71
CA CYS A 182 5.15 -6.30 -13.04
C CYS A 182 6.15 -7.46 -13.13
N LEU A 183 7.27 -7.37 -12.41
CA LEU A 183 8.42 -8.26 -12.60
C LEU A 183 8.71 -9.15 -11.39
N GLY A 184 8.10 -8.87 -10.24
CA GLY A 184 8.51 -9.42 -8.95
C GLY A 184 9.71 -8.66 -8.36
N TYR A 185 9.97 -8.87 -7.06
CA TYR A 185 10.95 -8.08 -6.32
C TYR A 185 12.42 -8.31 -6.73
N ALA A 186 12.75 -9.45 -7.33
CA ALA A 186 14.12 -9.74 -7.76
C ALA A 186 14.51 -8.97 -9.04
N ASP A 187 13.53 -8.70 -9.90
CA ASP A 187 13.74 -8.21 -11.26
C ASP A 187 13.19 -6.79 -11.49
N GLY A 188 12.35 -6.27 -10.58
CA GLY A 188 11.78 -4.92 -10.61
C GLY A 188 12.48 -3.94 -9.68
#